data_AF-A0A1R1SL62-F1
#
_entry.id   AF-A0A1R1SL62-F1
#
_cell.length_a   1.000
_cell.length_b   1.000
_cell.length_c   1.000
_cell.angle_alpha   90.00
_cell.angle_beta   90.00
_cell.angle_gamma   90.00
#
_symmetry.space_group_name_H-M   'P 1'
#
loop_
_entity.id
_entity.type
_entity.pdbx_description
1 polymer ?
#
loop_
_entity_poly.entity_id
_entity_poly.type
_entity_poly.pdbx_seq_one_letter_code
_entity_poly.pdbx_strand_id
1 'polypeptide(L)'
;MAEEGESEPESPLWKWLALTIIVGTLGGMLWLIKPYVLDDPFDNTSEVPCSAVAAFAGGELPDGASDGRCTERSWTDVQMQASFRMPRAAVAGWLDSSFPGSRKRDREPTPSCGCDLYLDIQSPPTGAEAAAVQITVVYEDSDTAFIRLTAFTV
;
A
#
# COMPACT_ATOMS: atom_id res chain seq x y z
N MET A 1 -34.17 59.20 -32.39
CA MET A 1 -34.90 58.02 -32.90
C MET A 1 -34.44 56.88 -32.02
N ALA A 2 -35.36 56.29 -31.28
CA ALA A 2 -35.11 55.22 -30.31
C ALA A 2 -35.00 53.88 -31.07
N GLU A 3 -34.01 53.07 -30.70
CA GLU A 3 -34.02 51.63 -31.01
C GLU A 3 -33.91 50.91 -29.67
N GLU A 4 -35.06 50.40 -29.24
CA GLU A 4 -35.23 49.54 -28.07
C GLU A 4 -34.63 48.17 -28.41
N GLY A 5 -33.52 47.82 -27.76
CA GLY A 5 -33.00 46.46 -27.75
C GLY A 5 -33.85 45.62 -26.81
N GLU A 6 -34.78 44.88 -27.38
CA GLU A 6 -35.72 43.98 -26.71
C GLU A 6 -34.99 42.99 -25.80
N SER A 7 -35.16 43.15 -24.48
CA SER A 7 -34.68 42.19 -23.49
C SER A 7 -35.54 40.92 -23.59
N GLU A 8 -34.93 39.84 -24.07
CA GLU A 8 -35.55 38.53 -24.22
C GLU A 8 -36.28 38.11 -22.93
N PRO A 9 -37.56 37.67 -22.99
CA PRO A 9 -38.31 37.32 -21.80
C PRO A 9 -37.67 36.09 -21.16
N GLU A 10 -37.08 36.28 -19.98
CA GLU A 10 -36.52 35.21 -19.17
C GLU A 10 -37.65 34.29 -18.67
N SER A 11 -38.18 33.46 -19.55
CA SER A 11 -39.24 32.53 -19.19
C SER A 11 -38.70 31.58 -18.11
N PRO A 12 -39.49 31.27 -17.07
CA PRO A 12 -39.05 30.36 -16.01
C PRO A 12 -38.63 29.00 -16.57
N LEU A 13 -39.21 28.58 -17.70
CA LEU A 13 -38.84 27.37 -18.43
C LEU A 13 -37.39 27.37 -18.94
N TRP A 14 -36.90 28.51 -19.43
CA TRP A 14 -35.50 28.64 -19.85
C TRP A 14 -34.53 28.51 -18.67
N LYS A 15 -34.88 29.11 -17.52
CA LYS A 15 -34.09 28.99 -16.28
C LYS A 15 -34.03 27.53 -15.80
N TRP A 16 -35.15 26.81 -15.87
CA TRP A 16 -35.19 25.37 -15.51
C TRP A 16 -34.39 24.50 -16.49
N LEU A 17 -34.45 24.76 -17.80
CA LEU A 17 -33.66 24.05 -18.81
C LEU A 17 -32.16 24.30 -18.64
N ALA A 18 -31.75 25.54 -18.41
CA ALA A 18 -30.35 25.86 -18.15
C ALA A 18 -29.85 25.17 -16.88
N LEU A 19 -30.65 25.15 -15.82
CA LEU A 19 -30.30 24.50 -14.56
C LEU A 19 -30.13 22.98 -14.70
N THR A 20 -31.02 22.29 -15.43
CA THR A 20 -30.92 20.84 -15.64
C THR A 20 -29.70 20.47 -16.48
N ILE A 21 -29.37 21.28 -17.49
CA ILE A 21 -28.15 21.10 -18.30
C ILE A 21 -26.92 21.27 -17.41
N ILE A 22 -26.84 22.33 -16.61
CA ILE A 22 -25.69 22.58 -15.72
C ILE A 22 -25.50 21.43 -14.74
N VAL A 23 -26.56 21.00 -14.04
CA VAL A 23 -26.50 19.88 -13.09
C VAL A 23 -26.10 18.58 -13.79
N GLY A 24 -26.64 18.31 -14.99
CA GLY A 24 -26.28 17.14 -15.79
C GLY A 24 -24.81 17.16 -16.22
N THR A 25 -24.30 18.30 -16.69
CA THR A 25 -22.88 18.45 -17.06
C THR A 25 -21.95 18.34 -15.87
N LEU A 26 -22.26 18.96 -14.74
CA LEU A 26 -21.44 18.86 -13.52
C LEU A 26 -21.46 17.43 -12.95
N GLY A 27 -22.63 16.80 -12.93
CA GLY A 27 -22.77 15.41 -12.51
C GLY A 27 -22.02 14.44 -13.42
N GLY A 28 -22.13 14.61 -14.74
CA GLY A 28 -21.42 13.80 -15.73
C GLY A 28 -19.90 14.01 -15.67
N MET A 29 -19.45 15.26 -15.50
CA MET A 29 -18.03 15.57 -15.35
C MET A 29 -17.45 15.00 -14.05
N LEU A 30 -18.17 15.12 -12.94
CA LEU A 30 -17.80 14.49 -11.66
C LEU A 30 -17.70 12.97 -11.77
N TRP A 31 -18.60 12.33 -12.51
CA TRP A 31 -18.56 10.89 -12.75
C TRP A 31 -17.33 10.45 -13.56
N LEU A 32 -16.94 11.23 -14.57
CA LEU A 32 -15.77 10.94 -15.41
C LEU A 32 -14.43 11.15 -14.71
N ILE A 33 -14.32 12.15 -13.83
CA ILE A 33 -13.07 12.44 -13.09
C ILE A 33 -12.93 11.57 -11.83
N LYS A 34 -14.01 10.95 -11.37
CA LYS A 34 -14.02 10.09 -10.18
C LYS A 34 -12.86 9.07 -10.13
N PRO A 35 -12.57 8.27 -11.19
CA PRO A 35 -11.48 7.29 -11.14
C PRO A 35 -10.07 7.89 -11.25
N TYR A 36 -9.92 9.20 -11.46
CA TYR A 36 -8.62 9.88 -11.47
C TYR A 36 -8.39 10.72 -10.20
N VAL A 37 -9.47 11.08 -9.51
CA VAL A 37 -9.46 11.93 -8.31
C VAL A 37 -9.67 11.10 -7.04
N LEU A 38 -10.48 10.04 -7.10
CA LEU A 38 -10.78 9.17 -5.95
C LEU A 38 -10.07 7.83 -6.02
N ASP A 39 -9.88 7.29 -7.21
CA ASP A 39 -9.07 6.10 -7.44
C ASP A 39 -7.71 6.55 -7.98
N ASP A 40 -6.62 5.94 -7.54
CA ASP A 40 -5.30 6.18 -8.13
C ASP A 40 -5.15 5.23 -9.32
N PRO A 41 -5.22 5.73 -10.58
CA PRO A 41 -5.14 4.88 -11.76
C PRO A 41 -3.76 4.20 -11.92
N PHE A 42 -2.77 4.60 -11.11
CA PHE A 42 -1.46 3.99 -11.02
C PHE A 42 -1.30 3.07 -9.81
N ASP A 43 -2.35 2.86 -9.01
CA ASP A 43 -2.33 1.86 -7.96
C ASP A 43 -2.44 0.46 -8.57
N ASN A 44 -1.28 -0.10 -8.90
CA ASN A 44 -1.08 -1.46 -9.36
C ASN A 44 -0.87 -2.43 -8.18
N THR A 45 -1.40 -2.09 -7.00
CA THR A 45 -1.31 -2.92 -5.80
C THR A 45 -2.49 -3.90 -5.76
N SER A 46 -2.22 -5.20 -5.64
CA SER A 46 -3.22 -6.25 -5.52
C SER A 46 -3.03 -7.04 -4.23
N GLU A 47 -4.12 -7.47 -3.60
CA GLU A 47 -4.04 -8.39 -2.45
C GLU A 47 -3.58 -9.78 -2.90
N VAL A 48 -2.64 -10.37 -2.17
CA VAL A 48 -2.08 -11.71 -2.45
C VAL A 48 -2.00 -12.54 -1.16
N PRO A 49 -1.93 -13.88 -1.25
CA PRO A 49 -1.72 -14.72 -0.08
C PRO A 49 -0.41 -14.38 0.63
N CYS A 50 -0.44 -14.25 1.96
CA CYS A 50 0.78 -13.97 2.74
C CYS A 50 1.85 -15.06 2.63
N SER A 51 1.45 -16.31 2.36
CA SER A 51 2.39 -17.39 2.05
C SER A 51 3.17 -17.15 0.76
N ALA A 52 2.56 -16.50 -0.24
CA ALA A 52 3.25 -16.14 -1.48
C ALA A 52 4.33 -15.07 -1.21
N VAL A 53 4.00 -14.05 -0.42
CA VAL A 53 4.96 -13.00 -0.03
C VAL A 53 6.12 -13.57 0.80
N ALA A 54 5.83 -14.46 1.74
CA ALA A 54 6.86 -15.12 2.55
C ALA A 54 7.80 -15.97 1.68
N ALA A 55 7.24 -16.79 0.77
CA ALA A 55 8.01 -17.60 -0.17
C ALA A 55 8.86 -16.73 -1.11
N PHE A 56 8.30 -15.64 -1.62
CA PHE A 56 9.01 -14.68 -2.46
C PHE A 56 10.23 -14.08 -1.73
N ALA A 57 10.10 -13.80 -0.43
CA ALA A 57 11.19 -13.34 0.44
C ALA A 57 12.18 -14.45 0.84
N GLY A 58 11.91 -15.72 0.52
CA GLY A 58 12.71 -16.88 0.91
C GLY A 58 12.55 -17.31 2.36
N GLY A 59 11.43 -16.93 3.01
CA GLY A 59 11.13 -17.27 4.39
C GLY A 59 9.74 -17.91 4.54
N GLU A 60 9.33 -18.08 5.79
CA GLU A 60 8.00 -18.60 6.14
C GLU A 60 7.27 -17.62 7.06
N LEU A 61 5.94 -17.65 7.03
CA LEU A 61 5.13 -16.87 7.95
C LEU A 61 5.25 -17.47 9.36
N PRO A 62 5.42 -16.67 10.43
CA PRO A 62 5.58 -17.23 11.76
C PRO A 62 4.30 -17.91 12.26
N ASP A 63 4.47 -18.93 13.07
CA ASP A 63 3.37 -19.52 13.84
C ASP A 63 2.73 -18.45 14.74
N GLY A 64 1.40 -18.39 14.70
CA GLY A 64 0.64 -17.38 15.44
C GLY A 64 0.65 -15.98 14.81
N ALA A 65 1.04 -15.86 13.53
CA ALA A 65 0.82 -14.63 12.78
C ALA A 65 -0.68 -14.32 12.68
N SER A 66 -1.04 -13.08 13.04
CA SER A 66 -2.42 -12.57 12.96
C SER A 66 -2.46 -11.23 12.22
N ASP A 67 -3.66 -10.79 11.86
CA ASP A 67 -3.92 -9.52 11.16
C ASP A 67 -3.08 -9.36 9.88
N GLY A 68 -2.85 -10.47 9.18
CA GLY A 68 -2.08 -10.51 7.94
C GLY A 68 -2.72 -9.69 6.83
N ARG A 69 -1.97 -8.72 6.31
CA ARG A 69 -2.29 -7.95 5.10
C ARG A 69 -1.11 -8.08 4.16
N CYS A 70 -1.37 -8.62 2.97
CA CYS A 70 -0.32 -8.95 2.02
C CYS A 70 -0.69 -8.47 0.63
N THR A 71 0.24 -7.76 0.00
CA THR A 71 0.01 -7.11 -1.28
C THR A 71 1.19 -7.31 -2.21
N GLU A 72 0.90 -7.37 -3.49
CA GLU A 72 1.89 -7.30 -4.57
C GLU A 72 1.67 -6.01 -5.34
N ARG A 73 2.77 -5.35 -5.69
CA ARG A 73 2.82 -4.28 -6.65
C ARG A 73 3.77 -4.71 -7.77
N SER A 74 3.26 -4.81 -8.99
CA SER A 74 4.06 -5.22 -10.15
C SER A 74 3.90 -4.25 -11.33
N TRP A 75 5.01 -3.66 -11.79
CA TRP A 75 5.03 -2.88 -13.04
C TRP A 75 6.32 -3.08 -13.83
N THR A 76 7.44 -2.56 -13.33
CA THR A 76 8.79 -2.85 -13.84
C THR A 76 9.48 -3.84 -12.92
N ASP A 77 9.42 -3.56 -11.61
CA ASP A 77 9.83 -4.46 -10.54
C ASP A 77 8.62 -5.11 -9.87
N VAL A 78 8.85 -6.26 -9.23
CA VAL A 78 7.90 -6.89 -8.33
C VAL A 78 8.28 -6.46 -6.92
N GLN A 79 7.33 -5.83 -6.23
CA GLN A 79 7.40 -5.54 -4.80
C GLN A 79 6.27 -6.28 -4.10
N MET A 80 6.61 -7.18 -3.20
CA MET A 80 5.66 -7.83 -2.32
C MET A 80 5.81 -7.31 -0.90
N GLN A 81 4.69 -7.03 -0.25
CA GLN A 81 4.65 -6.56 1.12
C GLN A 81 3.75 -7.45 1.96
N ALA A 82 4.21 -7.80 3.15
CA ALA A 82 3.43 -8.44 4.18
C ALA A 82 3.47 -7.59 5.45
N SER A 83 2.32 -7.41 6.09
CA SER A 83 2.25 -6.89 7.44
C SER A 83 1.39 -7.78 8.30
N PHE A 84 1.87 -8.13 9.48
CA PHE A 84 1.19 -9.03 10.41
C PHE A 84 1.65 -8.77 11.83
N ARG A 85 0.89 -9.26 12.80
CA ARG A 85 1.26 -9.29 14.22
C ARG A 85 1.72 -10.68 14.61
N MET A 86 2.63 -10.75 15.57
CA MET A 86 3.08 -12.01 16.16
C MET A 86 3.51 -11.84 17.62
N PRO A 87 3.64 -12.93 18.39
CA PRO A 87 4.16 -12.84 19.74
C PRO A 87 5.57 -12.23 19.78
N ARG A 88 5.75 -11.19 20.60
CA ARG A 88 7.03 -10.46 20.75
C ARG A 88 8.19 -11.39 21.05
N ALA A 89 7.97 -12.37 21.92
CA ALA A 89 8.99 -13.35 22.31
C ALA A 89 9.41 -14.28 21.15
N ALA A 90 8.54 -14.48 20.15
CA ALA A 90 8.80 -15.35 19.01
C ALA A 90 9.55 -14.64 17.87
N VAL A 91 9.58 -13.30 17.84
CA VAL A 91 10.21 -12.50 16.77
C VAL A 91 11.65 -12.92 16.51
N ALA A 92 12.45 -13.06 17.57
CA ALA A 92 13.85 -13.44 17.43
C ALA A 92 13.99 -14.83 16.80
N GLY A 93 13.24 -15.82 17.29
CA GLY A 93 13.29 -17.19 16.77
C GLY A 93 12.88 -17.27 15.30
N TRP A 94 11.81 -16.56 14.93
CA TRP A 94 11.35 -16.48 13.55
C TRP A 94 12.37 -15.83 12.60
N LEU A 95 13.01 -14.73 13.02
CA LEU A 95 14.04 -14.08 12.21
C LEU A 95 15.25 -14.99 11.98
N ASP A 96 15.66 -15.77 12.97
CA ASP A 96 16.78 -16.71 12.82
C ASP A 96 16.44 -17.90 11.92
N SER A 97 15.19 -18.39 11.96
CA SER A 97 14.77 -19.51 11.13
C SER A 97 14.51 -19.10 9.68
N SER A 98 13.80 -18.00 9.47
CA SER A 98 13.40 -17.54 8.13
C SER A 98 14.52 -16.79 7.41
N PHE A 99 15.38 -16.08 8.16
CA PHE A 99 16.42 -15.23 7.59
C PHE A 99 17.77 -15.48 8.28
N PRO A 100 18.38 -16.66 8.08
CA PRO A 100 19.62 -17.02 8.76
C PRO A 100 20.75 -16.03 8.41
N GLY A 101 21.38 -15.46 9.44
CA GLY A 101 22.50 -14.52 9.29
C GLY A 101 22.11 -13.04 9.18
N SER A 102 20.82 -12.73 9.03
CA SER A 102 20.28 -11.36 8.97
C SER A 102 20.70 -10.49 10.17
N ARG A 103 20.72 -11.06 11.38
CA ARG A 103 21.11 -10.32 12.59
C ARG A 103 22.58 -9.91 12.66
N LYS A 104 23.47 -10.52 11.86
CA LYS A 104 24.93 -10.31 11.95
C LYS A 104 25.45 -9.26 11.00
N ARG A 105 24.69 -8.88 9.96
CA ARG A 105 25.23 -8.09 8.85
C ARG A 105 24.69 -6.66 8.76
N ASP A 106 23.43 -6.42 9.12
CA ASP A 106 22.77 -5.19 8.66
C ASP A 106 21.98 -4.48 9.77
N ARG A 107 22.48 -4.54 11.01
CA ARG A 107 21.88 -3.80 12.13
C ARG A 107 22.32 -2.35 12.08
N GLU A 108 21.70 -1.57 11.20
CA GLU A 108 21.88 -0.12 11.25
C GLU A 108 21.08 0.43 12.46
N PRO A 109 21.74 1.07 13.43
CA PRO A 109 21.04 1.66 14.56
C PRO A 109 20.42 2.98 14.10
N THR A 110 19.20 2.97 13.53
CA THR A 110 18.64 4.23 13.00
C THR A 110 17.22 4.57 13.49
N PRO A 111 17.06 5.72 14.18
CA PRO A 111 15.79 6.28 14.66
C PRO A 111 14.78 6.76 13.60
N SER A 112 15.09 6.67 12.29
CA SER A 112 14.30 7.33 11.23
C SER A 112 13.04 6.57 10.83
N CYS A 113 12.98 5.26 11.06
CA CYS A 113 11.83 4.41 10.72
C CYS A 113 10.68 4.48 11.74
N GLY A 114 10.89 5.07 12.93
CA GLY A 114 9.94 4.96 14.05
C GLY A 114 9.73 3.51 14.53
N CYS A 115 10.74 2.67 14.37
CA CYS A 115 10.69 1.23 14.63
C CYS A 115 11.74 0.79 15.65
N ASP A 116 11.51 -0.35 16.30
CA ASP A 116 12.42 -0.91 17.31
C ASP A 116 13.55 -1.75 16.69
N LEU A 117 13.27 -2.35 15.54
CA LEU A 117 14.25 -3.11 14.76
C LEU A 117 14.01 -2.89 13.28
N TYR A 118 15.10 -2.63 12.56
CA TYR A 118 15.14 -2.61 11.11
C TYR A 118 16.23 -3.59 10.64
N LEU A 119 15.90 -4.37 9.62
CA LEU A 119 16.80 -5.30 8.94
C LEU A 119 16.68 -5.04 7.44
N ASP A 120 17.83 -4.89 6.78
CA ASP A 120 17.90 -4.77 5.33
C ASP A 120 18.78 -5.88 4.77
N ILE A 121 18.13 -6.93 4.25
CA ILE A 121 18.77 -8.17 3.82
C ILE A 121 19.03 -8.07 2.31
N GLN A 122 20.26 -7.72 1.96
CA GLN A 122 20.72 -7.59 0.57
C GLN A 122 21.07 -8.92 -0.10
N SER A 123 21.03 -10.03 0.65
CA SER A 123 21.26 -11.37 0.12
C SER A 123 20.27 -12.33 0.80
N PRO A 124 19.03 -12.41 0.29
CA PRO A 124 18.01 -13.28 0.83
C PRO A 124 18.41 -14.77 0.79
N PRO A 125 17.71 -15.63 1.56
CA PRO A 125 17.98 -17.07 1.60
C PRO A 125 17.91 -17.73 0.22
N THR A 126 18.62 -18.85 0.06
CA THR A 126 18.53 -19.66 -1.17
C THR A 126 17.10 -20.12 -1.40
N GLY A 127 16.55 -19.83 -2.58
CA GLY A 127 15.15 -20.09 -2.92
C GLY A 127 14.24 -18.87 -2.85
N ALA A 128 14.73 -17.73 -2.33
CA ALA A 128 14.06 -16.45 -2.49
C ALA A 128 14.04 -16.03 -3.97
N GLU A 129 12.92 -15.45 -4.39
CA GLU A 129 12.82 -14.74 -5.68
C GLU A 129 13.18 -13.25 -5.53
N ALA A 130 13.09 -12.72 -4.31
CA ALA A 130 13.48 -11.35 -3.99
C ALA A 130 14.99 -11.13 -4.13
N ALA A 131 15.36 -9.96 -4.66
CA ALA A 131 16.75 -9.49 -4.66
C ALA A 131 17.16 -8.93 -3.29
N ALA A 132 16.22 -8.30 -2.58
CA ALA A 132 16.42 -7.82 -1.21
C ALA A 132 15.13 -7.90 -0.39
N VAL A 133 15.29 -8.00 0.94
CA VAL A 133 14.19 -8.07 1.91
C VAL A 133 14.42 -7.08 3.04
N GLN A 134 13.48 -6.18 3.24
CA GLN A 134 13.46 -5.23 4.35
C GLN A 134 12.43 -5.70 5.39
N ILE A 135 12.85 -5.73 6.65
CA ILE A 135 11.98 -6.10 7.77
C ILE A 135 12.04 -5.01 8.82
N THR A 136 10.86 -4.50 9.14
CA THR A 136 10.63 -3.53 10.21
C THR A 136 9.82 -4.20 11.30
N VAL A 137 10.28 -4.06 12.55
CA VAL A 137 9.57 -4.53 13.74
C VAL A 137 9.24 -3.34 14.63
N VAL A 138 7.97 -3.27 15.03
CA VAL A 138 7.48 -2.37 16.07
C VAL A 138 6.93 -3.24 17.18
N TYR A 139 7.45 -3.09 18.39
CA TYR A 139 6.91 -3.73 19.56
C TYR A 139 5.76 -2.89 20.12
N GLU A 140 4.52 -3.29 19.81
CA GLU A 140 3.33 -2.57 20.25
C GLU A 140 3.18 -2.61 21.78
N ASP A 141 3.49 -3.76 22.40
CA ASP A 141 3.41 -3.98 23.85
C ASP A 141 4.40 -5.06 24.35
N SER A 142 4.14 -5.64 25.53
CA SER A 142 4.96 -6.71 26.12
C SER A 142 4.85 -8.04 25.39
N ASP A 143 3.75 -8.28 24.69
CA ASP A 143 3.35 -9.59 24.17
C ASP A 143 3.26 -9.59 22.64
N THR A 144 3.07 -8.43 22.01
CA THR A 144 2.77 -8.28 20.59
C THR A 144 3.85 -7.47 19.88
N ALA A 145 4.23 -7.95 18.70
CA ALA A 145 5.06 -7.24 17.75
C ALA A 145 4.34 -7.13 16.41
N PHE A 146 4.33 -5.93 15.84
CA PHE A 146 3.92 -5.68 14.48
C PHE A 146 5.14 -5.78 13.56
N ILE A 147 5.02 -6.61 12.53
CA ILE A 147 6.04 -6.84 11.53
C ILE A 147 5.56 -6.23 10.21
N ARG A 148 6.45 -5.51 9.53
CA ARG A 148 6.32 -5.17 8.12
C ARG A 148 7.51 -5.75 7.38
N LEU A 149 7.22 -6.65 6.45
CA LEU A 149 8.17 -7.25 5.55
C LEU A 149 7.91 -6.70 4.15
N THR A 150 8.96 -6.23 3.48
CA THR A 150 8.93 -5.77 2.10
C THR A 150 10.03 -6.48 1.34
N ALA A 151 9.67 -7.18 0.27
CA ALA A 151 10.58 -7.92 -0.58
C ALA A 151 10.45 -7.40 -2.01
N PHE A 152 11.56 -7.23 -2.72
CA PHE A 152 11.52 -6.64 -4.05
C PHE A 152 12.59 -7.19 -5.00
N THR A 153 12.31 -7.10 -6.30
CA THR A 153 13.30 -7.26 -7.39
C THR A 153 13.96 -5.93 -7.73
N VAL A 154 15.03 -5.99 -8.53
CA VAL A 154 15.77 -4.83 -9.07
C VAL A 154 16.05 -4.99 -10.56
#